data_AF-A0A1A6DTB6-F1
#
_entry.id   AF-A0A1A6DTB6-F1
#
_cell.length_a   1.000
_cell.length_b   1.000
_cell.length_c   1.000
_cell.angle_alpha   90.00
_cell.angle_beta   90.00
_cell.angle_gamma   90.00
#
_symmetry.space_group_name_H-M   'P 1'
#
loop_
_entity.id
_entity.type
_entity.pdbx_description
1 polymer ?
#
loop_
_entity_poly.entity_id
_entity_poly.type
_entity_poly.pdbx_seq_one_letter_code
_entity_poly.pdbx_strand_id
1 'polypeptide(L)'
;MRWLIWVGFALVMSLWTVAVFIGTQVLGWAAGLLSSGQDAAAVQQAMQGFAWPAWLALWIDPAWLQQLGEAVAQSWAWLTTVLPVLATLAGWLVPLVWILWGVVGVGMLAVAIGLHWLSGRIDRGWGGKAAMLKGFHGR
;
A
#
# COMPACT_ATOMS: atom_id res chain seq x y z
N MET A 1 24.50 -3.64 17.86
CA MET A 1 23.20 -3.00 17.57
C MET A 1 22.89 -2.86 16.08
N ARG A 2 23.90 -2.74 15.20
CA ARG A 2 23.72 -2.54 13.74
C ARG A 2 22.92 -3.63 12.99
N TRP A 3 22.89 -4.86 13.51
CA TRP A 3 22.07 -5.95 12.96
C TRP A 3 20.56 -5.63 13.04
N LEU A 4 20.10 -4.98 14.12
CA LEU A 4 18.69 -4.61 14.29
C LEU A 4 18.20 -3.64 13.21
N ILE A 5 19.08 -2.77 12.70
CA ILE A 5 18.76 -1.83 11.61
C ILE A 5 18.43 -2.61 10.33
N TRP A 6 19.22 -3.63 10.02
CA TRP A 6 19.01 -4.47 8.84
C TRP A 6 17.79 -5.39 8.97
N VAL A 7 17.53 -5.93 10.18
CA VAL A 7 16.30 -6.70 10.44
C VAL A 7 15.06 -5.83 10.33
N GLY A 8 15.08 -4.63 10.91
CA GLY A 8 13.99 -3.67 10.80
C GLY A 8 13.74 -3.29 9.34
N PHE A 9 14.80 -2.96 8.60
CA PHE A 9 14.71 -2.72 7.16
C PHE A 9 14.10 -3.90 6.41
N ALA A 10 14.58 -5.12 6.65
CA ALA A 10 14.08 -6.31 5.97
C ALA A 10 12.59 -6.54 6.27
N LEU A 11 12.13 -6.35 7.50
CA LEU A 11 10.73 -6.50 7.87
C LEU A 11 9.84 -5.46 7.19
N VAL A 12 10.21 -4.17 7.26
CA VAL A 12 9.40 -3.11 6.65
C VAL A 12 9.42 -3.22 5.13
N MET A 13 10.56 -3.58 4.53
CA MET A 13 10.65 -3.80 3.09
C MET A 13 9.84 -5.02 2.63
N SER A 14 9.80 -6.09 3.44
CA SER A 14 8.96 -7.25 3.16
C SER A 14 7.49 -6.88 3.20
N LEU A 15 7.05 -6.14 4.22
CA LEU A 15 5.67 -5.67 4.35
C LEU A 15 5.28 -4.75 3.19
N TRP A 16 6.16 -3.81 2.82
CA TRP A 16 5.96 -2.93 1.67
C TRP A 16 5.82 -3.72 0.36
N THR A 17 6.65 -4.73 0.17
CA THR A 17 6.60 -5.59 -1.03
C THR A 17 5.30 -6.38 -1.11
N VAL A 18 4.83 -6.94 0.02
CA VAL A 18 3.53 -7.62 0.08
C VAL A 18 2.38 -6.65 -0.23
N ALA A 19 2.41 -5.43 0.31
CA ALA A 19 1.39 -4.43 0.05
C ALA A 19 1.33 -4.04 -1.44
N VAL A 20 2.49 -3.79 -2.05
CA VAL A 20 2.60 -3.51 -3.49
C VAL A 20 2.09 -4.68 -4.33
N PHE A 21 2.46 -5.91 -3.97
CA PHE A 21 2.00 -7.12 -4.68
C PHE A 21 0.48 -7.29 -4.60
N ILE A 22 -0.12 -7.10 -3.42
CA ILE A 22 -1.58 -7.13 -3.29
C ILE A 22 -2.22 -6.03 -4.14
N GLY A 23 -1.63 -4.82 -4.12
CA GLY A 23 -2.07 -3.70 -4.96
C GLY A 23 -2.08 -4.02 -6.45
N THR A 24 -1.03 -4.66 -6.97
CA THR A 24 -1.00 -5.05 -8.41
C THR A 24 -2.03 -6.10 -8.76
N GLN A 25 -2.33 -7.05 -7.86
CA GLN A 25 -3.37 -8.05 -8.09
C GLN A 25 -4.77 -7.45 -8.11
N VAL A 26 -5.07 -6.53 -7.19
CA VAL A 26 -6.34 -5.79 -7.18
C VAL A 26 -6.50 -4.95 -8.45
N LEU A 27 -5.44 -4.26 -8.87
CA LEU A 27 -5.45 -3.48 -10.11
C LEU A 27 -5.60 -4.37 -11.35
N GLY A 28 -4.95 -5.54 -11.39
CA GLY A 28 -5.10 -6.51 -12.46
C GLY A 28 -6.52 -7.07 -12.55
N TRP A 29 -7.13 -7.40 -11.42
CA TRP A 29 -8.53 -7.83 -11.34
C TRP A 29 -9.49 -6.73 -11.81
N ALA A 30 -9.28 -5.49 -11.37
CA ALA A 30 -10.06 -4.34 -11.80
C ALA A 30 -9.95 -4.12 -13.32
N ALA A 31 -8.73 -4.19 -13.87
CA ALA A 31 -8.51 -4.09 -15.33
C ALA A 31 -9.21 -5.23 -16.10
N GLY A 32 -9.24 -6.44 -15.56
CA GLY A 32 -10.00 -7.57 -16.11
C GLY A 32 -11.50 -7.29 -16.19
N LEU A 33 -12.08 -6.73 -15.13
CA LEU A 33 -13.48 -6.30 -15.11
C LEU A 33 -13.76 -5.21 -16.15
N LEU A 34 -12.87 -4.24 -16.35
CA LEU A 34 -13.00 -3.26 -17.43
C LEU A 34 -13.05 -3.93 -18.80
N SER A 35 -12.12 -4.85 -19.05
CA SER A 35 -12.00 -5.51 -20.36
C SER A 35 -13.20 -6.39 -20.69
N SER A 36 -13.94 -6.84 -19.66
CA SER A 36 -15.16 -7.62 -19.82
C SER A 36 -16.35 -6.80 -20.33
N GLY A 37 -16.23 -5.46 -20.41
CA GLY A 37 -17.29 -4.60 -20.94
C GLY A 37 -18.55 -4.59 -20.10
N GLN A 38 -18.47 -4.91 -18.80
CA GLN A 38 -19.60 -4.74 -17.89
C GLN A 38 -19.95 -3.25 -17.79
N ASP A 39 -20.97 -2.85 -18.55
CA ASP A 39 -21.48 -1.48 -18.56
C ASP A 39 -21.89 -1.06 -17.15
N ALA A 40 -21.61 0.20 -16.79
CA ALA A 40 -22.12 0.79 -15.56
C ALA A 40 -23.64 0.64 -15.43
N ALA A 41 -24.34 0.66 -16.57
CA ALA A 41 -25.76 0.39 -16.68
C ALA A 41 -26.13 -1.03 -16.22
N ALA A 42 -25.34 -2.05 -16.56
CA ALA A 42 -25.59 -3.43 -16.15
C ALA A 42 -25.42 -3.62 -14.63
N VAL A 43 -24.40 -2.99 -14.03
CA VAL A 43 -24.20 -3.02 -12.57
C VAL A 43 -25.30 -2.26 -11.85
N GLN A 44 -25.70 -1.10 -12.38
CA GLN A 44 -26.81 -0.32 -11.81
C GLN A 44 -28.13 -1.09 -11.88
N GLN A 45 -28.39 -1.79 -12.98
CA GLN A 45 -29.58 -2.61 -13.15
C GLN A 45 -29.57 -3.86 -12.27
N ALA A 46 -28.39 -4.48 -12.05
CA ALA A 46 -28.21 -5.58 -11.11
C ALA A 46 -28.45 -5.16 -9.66
N MET A 47 -28.01 -3.96 -9.26
CA MET A 47 -28.24 -3.42 -7.91
C MET A 47 -29.70 -3.01 -7.67
N GLN A 48 -30.37 -2.47 -8.69
CA GLN A 48 -31.81 -2.17 -8.60
C GLN A 48 -32.69 -3.42 -8.48
N GLY A 49 -32.26 -4.53 -9.08
CA GLY A 49 -32.93 -5.84 -8.98
C GLY A 49 -32.45 -6.72 -7.82
N PHE A 50 -31.50 -6.24 -7.00
CA PHE A 50 -30.90 -7.07 -5.96
C PHE A 50 -31.89 -7.26 -4.80
N ALA A 51 -32.45 -8.47 -4.71
CA ALA A 51 -33.28 -8.87 -3.59
C ALA A 51 -32.40 -9.07 -2.35
N TRP A 52 -32.38 -8.08 -1.46
CA TRP A 52 -31.66 -8.16 -0.20
C TRP A 52 -32.15 -9.35 0.63
N PRO A 53 -31.24 -10.17 1.21
CA PRO A 53 -31.65 -11.30 2.03
C PRO A 53 -32.55 -10.87 3.19
N ALA A 54 -33.63 -11.61 3.43
CA ALA A 54 -34.64 -11.24 4.44
C ALA A 54 -34.06 -11.14 5.86
N TRP A 55 -33.02 -11.93 6.17
CA TRP A 55 -32.34 -11.83 7.46
C TRP A 55 -31.64 -10.49 7.64
N LEU A 56 -31.18 -9.84 6.57
CA LEU A 56 -30.47 -8.56 6.61
C LEU A 56 -31.42 -7.41 7.00
N ALA A 57 -32.68 -7.48 6.55
CA ALA A 57 -33.73 -6.54 6.90
C ALA A 57 -34.13 -6.57 8.39
N LEU A 58 -33.74 -7.62 9.12
CA LEU A 58 -33.94 -7.70 10.58
C LEU A 58 -32.92 -6.85 11.35
N TRP A 59 -31.77 -6.53 10.74
CA TRP A 59 -30.66 -5.83 11.39
C TRP A 59 -30.44 -4.42 10.83
N ILE A 60 -30.81 -4.19 9.58
CA ILE A 60 -30.53 -2.95 8.86
C ILE A 60 -31.83 -2.41 8.28
N ASP A 61 -32.07 -1.12 8.46
CA ASP A 61 -33.20 -0.42 7.85
C ASP A 61 -33.20 -0.61 6.33
N PRO A 62 -34.31 -1.05 5.71
CA PRO A 62 -34.42 -1.20 4.26
C PRO A 62 -34.04 0.06 3.47
N ALA A 63 -34.29 1.26 4.02
CA ALA A 63 -33.91 2.51 3.39
C ALA A 63 -32.37 2.66 3.31
N TRP A 64 -31.64 2.17 4.32
CA TRP A 64 -30.18 2.17 4.29
C TRP A 64 -29.62 1.16 3.30
N LEU A 65 -30.26 -0.01 3.17
CA LEU A 65 -29.87 -1.00 2.16
C LEU A 65 -30.06 -0.47 0.73
N GLN A 66 -31.14 0.28 0.47
CA GLN A 66 -31.33 0.97 -0.80
C GLN A 66 -30.27 2.04 -1.05
N GLN A 67 -30.01 2.91 -0.06
CA GLN A 67 -28.96 3.94 -0.16
C GLN A 67 -27.58 3.32 -0.39
N LEU A 68 -27.30 2.16 0.20
CA LEU A 68 -26.05 1.45 0.02
C LEU A 68 -25.94 0.86 -1.40
N GLY A 69 -27.03 0.28 -1.93
CA GLY A 69 -27.11 -0.14 -3.33
C GLY A 69 -26.91 1.01 -4.31
N GLU A 70 -27.53 2.16 -4.04
CA GLU A 70 -27.34 3.39 -4.83
C GLU A 70 -25.92 3.94 -4.73
N ALA A 71 -25.33 3.96 -3.54
CA ALA A 71 -23.96 4.40 -3.32
C ALA A 71 -22.97 3.49 -4.05
N VAL A 72 -23.17 2.17 -4.03
CA VAL A 72 -22.36 1.22 -4.80
C VAL A 72 -22.50 1.46 -6.30
N ALA A 73 -23.73 1.63 -6.80
CA ALA A 73 -23.97 1.93 -8.21
C ALA A 73 -23.35 3.27 -8.64
N GLN A 74 -23.47 4.33 -7.83
CA GLN A 74 -22.85 5.63 -8.08
C GLN A 74 -21.31 5.56 -8.03
N SER A 75 -20.76 4.80 -7.08
CA SER A 75 -19.32 4.56 -6.99
C SER A 75 -18.79 3.87 -8.24
N TRP A 76 -19.53 2.88 -8.74
CA TRP A 76 -19.22 2.17 -9.98
C TRP A 76 -19.35 3.06 -11.21
N ALA A 77 -20.44 3.84 -11.32
CA ALA A 77 -20.64 4.80 -12.39
C ALA A 77 -19.54 5.87 -12.43
N TRP A 78 -19.16 6.41 -11.27
CA TRP A 78 -18.01 7.31 -11.15
C TRP A 78 -16.73 6.62 -11.60
N LEU A 79 -16.47 5.39 -11.13
CA LEU A 79 -15.34 4.59 -11.60
C LEU A 79 -15.35 4.51 -13.13
N THR A 80 -16.44 4.06 -13.76
CA THR A 80 -16.57 3.94 -15.24
C THR A 80 -16.45 5.25 -16.00
N THR A 81 -16.62 6.40 -15.34
CA THR A 81 -16.46 7.73 -15.94
C THR A 81 -15.00 8.19 -15.92
N VAL A 82 -14.26 7.89 -14.86
CA VAL A 82 -12.82 8.21 -14.74
C VAL A 82 -11.95 7.12 -15.41
N LEU A 83 -12.47 5.90 -15.47
CA LEU A 83 -11.84 4.71 -16.04
C LEU A 83 -11.36 4.85 -17.48
N PRO A 84 -12.03 5.51 -18.44
CA PRO A 84 -11.52 5.68 -19.80
C PRO A 84 -10.17 6.39 -19.83
N VAL A 85 -9.96 7.36 -18.94
CA VAL A 85 -8.68 8.06 -18.77
C VAL A 85 -7.63 7.15 -18.12
N LEU A 86 -8.05 6.33 -17.14
CA LEU A 86 -7.19 5.32 -16.54
C LEU A 86 -6.95 4.10 -17.44
N ALA A 87 -7.81 3.78 -18.41
CA ALA A 87 -7.73 2.64 -19.30
C ALA A 87 -6.63 2.84 -20.34
N THR A 88 -6.47 4.07 -20.84
CA THR A 88 -5.30 4.50 -21.63
C THR A 88 -3.99 4.34 -20.85
N LEU A 89 -4.06 4.44 -19.53
CA LEU A 89 -2.94 4.23 -18.61
C LEU A 89 -2.94 2.85 -17.94
N ALA A 90 -3.92 1.97 -18.20
CA ALA A 90 -4.12 0.75 -17.41
C ALA A 90 -3.00 -0.26 -17.62
N GLY A 91 -2.45 -0.31 -18.85
CA GLY A 91 -1.22 -1.03 -19.13
C GLY A 91 0.01 -0.46 -18.40
N TRP A 92 -0.03 0.82 -18.01
CA TRP A 92 1.03 1.51 -17.28
C TRP A 92 0.84 1.51 -15.76
N LEU A 93 -0.38 1.24 -15.24
CA LEU A 93 -0.63 1.24 -13.79
C LEU A 93 0.26 0.23 -13.06
N VAL A 94 0.36 -1.00 -13.58
CA VAL A 94 1.22 -2.04 -12.99
C VAL A 94 2.71 -1.64 -13.05
N PRO A 95 3.26 -1.22 -14.21
CA PRO A 95 4.62 -0.66 -14.28
C PRO A 95 4.88 0.52 -13.34
N LEU A 96 3.94 1.47 -13.22
CA LEU A 96 4.07 2.63 -12.33
C LEU A 96 4.11 2.23 -10.86
N VAL A 97 3.32 1.23 -10.46
CA VAL A 97 3.36 0.66 -9.10
C VAL A 97 4.71 0.01 -8.82
N TRP A 98 5.32 -0.67 -9.80
CA TRP A 98 6.69 -1.18 -9.67
C TRP A 98 7.75 -0.09 -9.59
N ILE A 99 7.61 1.00 -10.34
CA ILE A 99 8.49 2.18 -10.22
C ILE A 99 8.38 2.77 -8.82
N LEU A 100 7.16 2.97 -8.32
CA LEU A 100 6.91 3.46 -6.96
C LEU A 100 7.53 2.54 -5.91
N TRP A 101 7.37 1.22 -6.04
CA TRP A 101 8.00 0.23 -5.18
C TRP A 101 9.51 0.40 -5.14
N GLY A 102 10.14 0.55 -6.31
CA GLY A 102 11.59 0.74 -6.44
C GLY A 102 12.07 2.04 -5.80
N VAL A 103 11.39 3.16 -6.06
CA VAL A 103 11.73 4.47 -5.49
C VAL A 103 11.63 4.46 -3.96
N VAL A 104 10.54 3.94 -3.42
CA VAL A 104 10.34 3.82 -1.98
C VAL A 104 11.39 2.87 -1.38
N GLY A 105 11.64 1.73 -2.02
CA GLY A 105 12.64 0.76 -1.57
C GLY A 105 14.06 1.34 -1.53
N VAL A 106 14.46 2.09 -2.56
CA VAL A 106 15.76 2.80 -2.59
C VAL A 106 15.83 3.84 -1.47
N GLY A 107 14.76 4.60 -1.24
CA GLY A 107 14.69 5.56 -0.15
C GLY A 107 14.87 4.90 1.22
N MET A 108 14.17 3.80 1.48
CA MET A 108 14.30 3.04 2.72
C MET A 108 15.71 2.45 2.90
N LEU A 109 16.32 1.96 1.83
CA LEU A 109 17.70 1.46 1.85
C LEU A 109 18.69 2.59 2.16
N ALA A 110 18.52 3.76 1.56
CA ALA A 110 19.36 4.93 1.84
C ALA A 110 19.28 5.35 3.32
N VAL A 111 18.07 5.33 3.90
CA VAL A 111 17.85 5.59 5.34
C VAL A 111 18.55 4.54 6.20
N ALA A 112 18.42 3.25 5.87
CA ALA A 112 19.08 2.16 6.60
C ALA A 112 20.62 2.28 6.57
N ILE A 113 21.19 2.61 5.41
CA ILE A 113 22.63 2.86 5.26
C ILE A 113 23.06 4.07 6.09
N GLY A 114 22.30 5.17 6.03
CA GLY A 114 22.57 6.37 6.82
C GLY A 114 22.58 6.10 8.33
N LEU A 115 21.57 5.38 8.83
CA LEU A 115 21.48 4.95 10.23
C LEU A 115 22.64 4.04 10.63
N HIS A 116 23.02 3.10 9.77
CA HIS A 116 24.16 2.20 10.02
C HIS A 116 25.47 2.97 10.15
N TRP A 117 25.71 3.93 9.24
CA TRP A 117 26.92 4.72 9.24
C TRP A 117 27.00 5.67 10.44
N LEU A 118 25.89 6.31 10.81
CA LEU A 118 25.79 7.19 11.98
C LEU A 118 26.03 6.42 13.28
N SER A 119 25.42 5.24 13.44
CA SER A 119 25.68 4.33 14.58
C SER A 119 27.17 4.03 14.70
N GLY A 120 27.86 3.81 13.58
CA GLY A 120 29.30 3.56 13.60
C GLY A 120 30.22 4.75 13.86
N ARG A 121 29.72 5.99 13.74
CA ARG A 121 30.45 7.17 14.22
C ARG A 121 30.28 7.36 15.72
N ILE A 122 29.09 7.11 16.25
CA ILE A 122 28.77 7.26 17.67
C ILE A 122 29.59 6.25 18.52
N ASP A 123 29.65 4.98 18.09
CA ASP A 123 30.44 3.95 18.78
C ASP A 123 31.94 4.31 18.87
N ARG A 124 32.50 4.89 17.79
CA ARG A 124 33.92 5.29 17.74
C ARG A 124 34.21 6.53 18.60
N GLY A 125 33.26 7.46 18.69
CA GLY A 125 33.39 8.67 19.50
C GLY A 125 33.44 8.39 21.00
N TRP A 126 32.68 7.41 21.50
CA TRP A 126 32.73 6.98 22.91
C TRP A 126 33.95 6.12 23.24
N GLY A 127 34.35 5.21 22.34
CA GLY A 127 35.57 4.39 22.53
C GLY A 127 36.84 5.24 22.68
N GLY A 128 36.98 6.31 21.88
CA GLY A 128 38.11 7.23 21.97
C GLY A 128 38.18 8.01 23.28
N LYS A 129 37.02 8.46 23.80
CA LYS A 129 36.95 9.16 25.10
C LYS A 129 37.25 8.23 26.27
N ALA A 130 36.75 7.00 26.24
CA ALA A 130 37.03 6.00 27.28
C ALA A 130 38.52 5.58 27.31
N ALA A 131 39.17 5.48 26.15
CA ALA A 131 40.61 5.21 26.06
C ALA A 131 41.47 6.38 26.58
N MET A 132 41.06 7.62 26.29
CA MET A 132 41.75 8.82 26.78
C MET A 132 41.69 8.94 28.32
N LEU A 133 40.57 8.58 28.94
CA LEU A 133 40.42 8.60 30.41
C LEU A 133 41.24 7.50 31.12
N LYS A 134 41.42 6.33 30.48
CA LYS A 134 42.27 5.25 31.01
C LYS A 134 43.76 5.56 30.90
N GLY A 135 44.20 6.25 29.84
CA GLY A 135 45.59 6.68 29.67
C GLY A 135 46.06 7.70 30.71
N PHE A 136 45.14 8.39 31.39
CA PHE A 136 45.46 9.39 32.41
C PHE A 136 45.64 8.82 33.82
N HIS A 137 45.14 7.61 34.10
CA HIS A 137 45.26 6.94 35.40
C HIS A 137 46.41 5.91 35.48
N GLY A 138 47.17 5.76 34.39
CA GLY A 138 48.28 4.79 34.28
C GLY A 138 49.68 5.40 34.36
N ARG A 139 49.82 6.64 34.84
CA ARG A 139 51.12 7.28 35.10
C ARG A 139 51.17 7.83 36.52
#